data_AF-A0A6C0C1B3-F1
#
_entry.id   AF-A0A6C0C1B3-F1
#
_cell.length_a   1.000
_cell.length_b   1.000
_cell.length_c   1.000
_cell.angle_alpha   90.00
_cell.angle_beta   90.00
_cell.angle_gamma   90.00
#
_symmetry.space_group_name_H-M   'P 1'
#
loop_
_entity.id
_entity.type
_entity.pdbx_description
1 polymer ?
#
loop_
_entity_poly.entity_id
_entity_poly.type
_entity_poly.pdbx_seq_one_letter_code
_entity_poly.pdbx_strand_id
1 'polypeptide(L)'
;MSVNTENSVKEESNYRLPSGTTLQHCAKLSIVEDKPIMFDYWTSSCDKEILVGVRDTGEKLLVKSEDEYTSPISKIFKNDNEYIIITENSIYIVDSAIPTKRIS
;
A
#
# COMPACT_ATOMS: atom_id res chain seq x y z
N MET A 1 -10.14 -21.60 -41.22
CA MET A 1 -9.09 -21.73 -40.19
C MET A 1 -9.53 -20.87 -39.03
N SER A 2 -10.00 -21.51 -37.97
CA SER A 2 -10.51 -20.84 -36.76
C SER A 2 -9.32 -20.48 -35.88
N VAL A 3 -9.20 -19.21 -35.50
CA VAL A 3 -8.27 -18.78 -34.45
C VAL A 3 -9.13 -18.46 -33.22
N ASN A 4 -9.05 -19.34 -32.22
CA ASN A 4 -9.65 -19.16 -30.91
C ASN A 4 -8.74 -18.27 -30.05
N THR A 5 -9.32 -17.17 -29.58
CA THR A 5 -9.35 -16.71 -28.19
C THR A 5 -8.09 -16.80 -27.33
N GLU A 6 -7.55 -15.63 -26.98
CA GLU A 6 -7.25 -15.27 -25.59
C GLU A 6 -7.64 -13.80 -25.36
N ASN A 7 -8.92 -13.57 -25.05
CA ASN A 7 -9.36 -12.32 -24.44
C ASN A 7 -9.05 -12.44 -22.95
N SER A 8 -7.96 -11.83 -22.48
CA SER A 8 -7.71 -11.64 -21.06
C SER A 8 -8.72 -10.63 -20.53
N VAL A 9 -9.86 -11.15 -20.08
CA VAL A 9 -10.83 -10.39 -19.30
C VAL A 9 -10.12 -9.98 -18.01
N LYS A 10 -9.52 -8.79 -17.98
CA LYS A 10 -9.27 -8.10 -16.72
C LYS A 10 -10.64 -7.89 -16.12
N GLU A 11 -11.01 -8.71 -15.13
CA GLU A 11 -12.15 -8.40 -14.27
C GLU A 11 -12.03 -6.93 -13.89
N GLU A 12 -13.10 -6.14 -14.11
CA GLU A 12 -13.20 -4.81 -13.53
C GLU A 12 -13.18 -4.99 -12.01
N SER A 13 -11.97 -5.08 -11.46
CA SER A 13 -11.70 -5.12 -10.03
C SER A 13 -12.15 -3.77 -9.52
N ASN A 14 -13.42 -3.71 -9.10
CA ASN A 14 -14.05 -2.56 -8.51
C ASN A 14 -13.45 -2.38 -7.11
N TYR A 15 -12.17 -2.01 -7.06
CA TYR A 15 -11.42 -1.83 -5.84
C TYR A 15 -12.13 -0.75 -5.05
N ARG A 16 -12.42 -1.05 -3.78
CA ARG A 16 -13.01 -0.07 -2.89
C ARG A 16 -12.10 1.15 -2.83
N LEU A 17 -12.69 2.34 -2.77
CA LEU A 17 -11.92 3.55 -2.52
C LEU A 17 -11.53 3.60 -1.04
N PRO A 18 -10.38 4.19 -0.69
CA PRO A 18 -10.08 4.55 0.69
C PRO A 18 -11.20 5.43 1.25
N SER A 19 -11.45 5.33 2.55
CA SER A 19 -12.44 6.18 3.19
C SER A 19 -12.11 7.67 3.05
N GLY A 20 -13.16 8.51 2.99
CA GLY A 20 -12.98 9.96 2.89
C GLY A 20 -12.23 10.55 4.09
N THR A 21 -12.37 9.96 5.28
CA THR A 21 -11.64 10.33 6.49
C THR A 21 -10.14 10.04 6.35
N THR A 22 -9.77 8.87 5.81
CA THR A 22 -8.39 8.54 5.47
C THR A 22 -7.81 9.50 4.44
N LEU A 23 -8.54 9.81 3.36
CA LEU A 23 -8.07 10.76 2.36
C LEU A 23 -7.85 12.16 2.93
N GLN A 24 -8.76 12.65 3.79
CA GLN A 24 -8.57 13.94 4.47
C GLN A 24 -7.36 13.93 5.41
N HIS A 25 -7.15 12.84 6.14
CA HIS A 25 -5.98 12.69 7.01
C HIS A 25 -4.67 12.67 6.20
N CYS A 26 -4.63 11.92 5.10
CA CYS A 26 -3.49 11.88 4.18
C CYS A 26 -3.21 13.23 3.55
N ALA A 27 -4.23 13.95 3.11
CA ALA A 27 -4.09 15.30 2.55
C ALA A 27 -3.46 16.25 3.58
N LYS A 28 -3.91 16.20 4.83
CA LYS A 28 -3.32 17.00 5.91
C LYS A 28 -1.84 16.66 6.12
N LEU A 29 -1.48 15.37 6.15
CA LEU A 29 -0.10 14.92 6.32
C LEU A 29 0.77 15.34 5.13
N SER A 30 0.27 15.20 3.90
CA SER A 30 0.95 15.60 2.66
C SER A 30 1.29 17.09 2.65
N ILE A 31 0.36 17.94 3.10
CA ILE A 31 0.57 19.40 3.21
C ILE A 31 1.62 19.74 4.29
N VAL A 32 1.56 19.08 5.45
CA VAL A 32 2.44 19.40 6.59
C VAL A 32 3.86 18.89 6.37
N GLU A 33 4.00 17.70 5.79
CA GLU A 33 5.28 17.01 5.63
C GLU A 33 5.90 17.23 4.23
N ASP A 34 5.20 17.94 3.33
CA ASP A 34 5.57 18.21 1.93
C ASP A 34 5.93 16.93 1.15
N LYS A 35 5.02 15.93 1.24
CA LYS A 35 5.22 14.61 0.62
C LYS A 35 4.05 14.24 -0.30
N PRO A 36 4.31 13.70 -1.50
CA PRO A 36 3.26 13.19 -2.37
C PRO A 36 2.54 11.98 -1.76
N ILE A 37 1.25 11.86 -2.07
CA ILE A 37 0.43 10.70 -1.73
C ILE A 37 0.49 9.71 -2.90
N MET A 38 0.88 8.48 -2.62
CA MET A 38 1.07 7.39 -3.56
C MET A 38 0.03 6.29 -3.32
N PHE A 39 -0.60 5.82 -4.40
CA PHE A 39 -1.64 4.78 -4.40
C PHE A 39 -1.23 3.51 -5.15
N ASP A 40 0.02 3.42 -5.57
CA ASP A 40 0.64 2.28 -6.25
C ASP A 40 0.51 0.96 -5.48
N TYR A 41 0.49 1.01 -4.15
CA TYR A 41 0.29 -0.17 -3.30
C TYR A 41 -1.17 -0.46 -2.91
N TRP A 42 -2.13 0.40 -3.26
CA TRP A 42 -3.52 0.27 -2.79
C TRP A 42 -4.18 -1.02 -3.29
N THR A 43 -4.14 -1.28 -4.58
CA THR A 43 -4.77 -2.46 -5.19
C THR A 43 -4.13 -3.75 -4.68
N SER A 44 -2.79 -3.82 -4.71
CA SER A 44 -2.04 -4.97 -4.20
C SER A 44 -2.22 -5.19 -2.69
N SER A 45 -2.51 -4.13 -1.92
CA SER A 45 -2.88 -4.26 -0.51
C SER A 45 -4.26 -4.87 -0.30
N CYS A 46 -5.23 -4.53 -1.16
CA CYS A 46 -6.56 -5.14 -1.14
C CYS A 46 -6.48 -6.63 -1.48
N ASP A 47 -5.62 -6.99 -2.44
CA ASP A 47 -5.40 -8.36 -2.89
C ASP A 47 -4.48 -9.16 -1.94
N LYS A 48 -3.96 -8.52 -0.89
CA LYS A 48 -3.02 -9.09 0.10
C LYS A 48 -1.74 -9.66 -0.55
N GLU A 49 -1.35 -9.07 -1.67
CA GLU A 49 -0.09 -9.38 -2.37
C GLU A 49 1.11 -8.65 -1.75
N ILE A 50 0.86 -7.75 -0.81
CA ILE A 50 1.90 -7.00 -0.10
C ILE A 50 1.81 -7.28 1.40
N LEU A 51 2.92 -7.06 2.08
CA LEU A 51 3.04 -7.26 3.52
C LEU A 51 3.89 -6.17 4.16
N VAL A 52 3.71 -6.00 5.47
CA VAL A 52 4.61 -5.17 6.28
C VAL A 52 5.75 -6.05 6.79
N GLY A 53 6.94 -5.83 6.26
CA GLY A 53 8.17 -6.48 6.70
C GLY A 53 8.74 -5.76 7.91
N VAL A 54 9.05 -6.49 8.98
CA VAL A 54 9.74 -5.96 10.16
C VAL A 54 11.16 -6.54 10.20
N ARG A 55 12.17 -5.68 10.06
CA ARG A 55 13.58 -6.07 10.18
C ARG A 55 13.96 -6.34 11.63
N ASP A 56 15.06 -7.06 11.83
CA ASP A 56 15.63 -7.32 13.15
C ASP A 56 16.06 -6.03 13.88
N THR A 57 16.35 -4.97 13.13
CA THR A 57 16.61 -3.61 13.66
C THR A 57 15.36 -2.92 14.23
N GLY A 58 14.17 -3.49 14.01
CA GLY A 58 12.87 -2.90 14.39
C GLY A 58 12.27 -1.97 13.33
N GLU A 59 13.00 -1.72 12.23
CA GLU A 59 12.50 -0.96 11.08
C GLU A 59 11.38 -1.73 10.37
N LYS A 60 10.35 -1.00 9.93
CA LYS A 60 9.26 -1.56 9.15
C LYS A 60 9.40 -1.09 7.71
N LEU A 61 9.10 -1.94 6.74
CA LEU A 61 9.01 -1.58 5.32
C LEU A 61 7.82 -2.26 4.69
N LEU A 62 7.28 -1.67 3.63
CA LEU A 62 6.25 -2.28 2.82
C LEU A 62 6.93 -3.15 1.76
N VAL A 63 6.60 -4.43 1.72
CA VAL A 63 7.20 -5.42 0.82
C VAL A 63 6.11 -5.96 -0.09
N LYS A 64 6.28 -5.80 -1.39
CA LYS A 64 5.43 -6.44 -2.41
C LYS A 64 6.11 -7.67 -3.01
N SER A 65 7.42 -7.60 -3.21
CA SER A 65 8.25 -8.74 -3.60
C SER A 65 9.67 -8.57 -3.06
N GLU A 66 10.57 -9.54 -3.31
CA GLU A 66 11.97 -9.43 -2.90
C GLU A 66 12.69 -8.22 -3.53
N ASP A 67 12.29 -7.85 -4.76
CA ASP A 67 12.87 -6.73 -5.52
C ASP A 67 12.08 -5.42 -5.36
N GLU A 68 10.81 -5.49 -4.97
CA GLU A 68 9.91 -4.33 -4.86
C GLU A 68 9.51 -4.10 -3.40
N TYR A 69 10.23 -3.17 -2.76
CA TYR A 69 9.95 -2.72 -1.40
C TYR A 69 10.14 -1.22 -1.26
N THR A 70 9.47 -0.64 -0.27
CA THR A 70 9.61 0.79 0.05
C THR A 70 10.82 1.06 0.94
N SER A 71 11.25 2.33 1.00
CA SER A 71 12.12 2.80 2.08
C SER A 71 11.51 2.50 3.46
N PRO A 72 12.33 2.49 4.54
CA PRO A 72 11.86 2.31 5.89
C PRO A 72 10.70 3.27 6.23
N ILE A 73 9.67 2.70 6.84
CA ILE A 73 8.49 3.41 7.34
C ILE A 73 8.91 4.24 8.54
N SER A 74 8.74 5.55 8.41
CA SER A 74 8.97 6.50 9.50
C SER A 74 7.80 6.54 10.48
N LYS A 75 6.57 6.60 9.96
CA LYS A 75 5.34 6.62 10.77
C LYS A 75 4.25 5.78 10.09
N ILE A 76 3.40 5.17 10.91
CA ILE A 76 2.21 4.47 10.44
C ILE A 76 1.02 4.92 11.27
N PHE A 77 -0.07 5.31 10.60
CA PHE A 77 -1.34 5.63 11.21
C PHE A 77 -2.37 4.60 10.79
N LYS A 78 -3.25 4.22 11.71
CA LYS A 78 -4.39 3.34 11.43
C LYS A 78 -5.67 4.15 11.45
N ASN A 79 -6.41 4.09 10.34
CA ASN A 79 -7.74 4.68 10.22
C ASN A 79 -8.71 3.55 9.85
N ASP A 80 -9.55 3.13 10.78
CA ASP A 80 -10.51 2.03 10.60
C ASP A 80 -9.88 0.79 9.94
N ASN A 81 -10.13 0.62 8.64
CA ASN A 81 -9.67 -0.50 7.82
C ASN A 81 -8.49 -0.15 6.90
N GLU A 82 -7.84 0.99 7.09
CA GLU A 82 -6.74 1.50 6.27
C GLU A 82 -5.51 1.85 7.13
N TYR A 83 -4.34 1.71 6.51
CA TYR A 83 -3.10 2.28 7.03
C TYR A 83 -2.60 3.42 6.14
N ILE A 84 -2.14 4.48 6.81
CA ILE A 84 -1.40 5.58 6.20
C ILE A 84 0.06 5.39 6.59
N ILE A 85 0.90 5.11 5.61
CA ILE A 85 2.31 4.78 5.79
C ILE A 85 3.12 5.97 5.30
N ILE A 86 3.94 6.57 6.16
CA ILE A 86 4.84 7.66 5.81
C ILE A 86 6.26 7.11 5.73
N THR A 87 6.89 7.32 4.59
CA THR A 87 8.30 7.05 4.36
C THR A 87 9.09 8.38 4.26
N GLU A 88 10.36 8.28 3.92
CA GLU A 88 11.23 9.45 3.77
C GLU A 88 10.75 10.42 2.69
N ASN A 89 10.14 9.95 1.59
CA ASN A 89 9.80 10.82 0.46
C ASN A 89 8.32 10.76 0.04
N SER A 90 7.53 9.85 0.59
CA SER A 90 6.14 9.65 0.13
C SER A 90 5.24 9.08 1.22
N ILE A 91 3.95 9.33 1.05
CA ILE A 91 2.88 8.81 1.90
C ILE A 91 2.11 7.77 1.08
N TYR A 92 2.01 6.55 1.59
CA TYR A 92 1.27 5.46 0.98
C TYR A 92 -0.02 5.19 1.75
N ILE A 93 -1.06 4.78 1.02
CA ILE A 93 -2.31 4.32 1.62
C ILE A 93 -2.47 2.86 1.23
N VAL A 94 -2.69 2.01 2.23
CA VAL A 94 -2.87 0.56 2.05
C VAL A 94 -4.00 0.06 2.93
N ASP A 95 -4.57 -1.09 2.57
CA ASP A 95 -5.54 -1.78 3.40
C ASP A 95 -4.90 -2.29 4.70
N SER A 96 -5.65 -2.24 5.80
CA SER A 96 -5.14 -2.65 7.11
C SER A 96 -5.08 -4.17 7.31
N ALA A 97 -5.71 -4.95 6.42
CA ALA A 97 -5.72 -6.41 6.48
C ALA A 97 -4.49 -7.06 5.83
N ILE A 98 -3.50 -6.26 5.41
CA ILE A 98 -2.22 -6.79 4.93
C ILE A 98 -1.46 -7.53 6.06
N PRO A 99 -0.83 -8.68 5.76
CA PRO A 99 -0.07 -9.42 6.75
C PRO A 99 1.19 -8.67 7.18
N THR A 100 1.65 -8.95 8.40
CA THR A 100 2.93 -8.46 8.92
C THR A 100 3.85 -9.65 9.17
N LYS A 101 5.09 -9.60 8.67
CA LYS A 101 6.07 -10.69 8.81
C LYS A 101 7.41 -10.13 9.27
N ARG A 102 8.10 -10.86 10.16
CA ARG A 102 9.50 -10.57 10.48
C ARG A 102 10.39 -11.10 9.36
N ILE A 103 11.32 -10.27 8.90
CA ILE A 103 12.30 -10.59 7.87
C ILE A 103 13.70 -10.43 8.49
N SER A 104 14.53 -11.47 8.35
CA SER A 104 15.94 -11.50 8.75
C SER A 104 16.85 -11.35 7.54
#